data_AF-A0A0A2C0Y8-F1
#
_entry.id   AF-A0A0A2C0Y8-F1
#
_cell.length_a   1.000
_cell.length_b   1.000
_cell.length_c   1.000
_cell.angle_alpha   90.00
_cell.angle_beta   90.00
_cell.angle_gamma   90.00
#
_symmetry.space_group_name_H-M   'P 1'
#
loop_
_entity.id
_entity.type
_entity.pdbx_description
1 polymer ?
#
loop_
_entity_poly.entity_id
_entity_poly.type
_entity_poly.pdbx_seq_one_letter_code
_entity_poly.pdbx_strand_id
1 'polypeptide(L)' 'MTSITCALAWLCAVLMVPLMLFIWALDTKKTRINRYRSYGWSWKKIAGIYGVSPTTA' A
#
# COMPACT_ATOMS: atom_id res chain seq x y z
N MET A 1 11.91 -18.77 -29.53
CA MET A 1 12.24 -17.47 -28.90
C MET A 1 11.02 -16.75 -28.33
N THR A 2 9.81 -16.94 -28.87
CA THR A 2 8.56 -16.31 -28.38
C THR A 2 7.92 -16.98 -27.15
N SER A 3 8.19 -18.25 -26.89
CA SER A 3 7.62 -18.99 -25.75
C SER A 3 8.27 -18.60 -24.41
N ILE A 4 9.58 -18.37 -24.39
CA ILE A 4 10.33 -18.01 -23.17
C ILE A 4 9.93 -16.60 -22.70
N THR A 5 9.78 -15.66 -23.62
CA THR A 5 9.33 -14.30 -23.30
C THR A 5 7.91 -14.29 -22.74
N CYS A 6 7.01 -15.12 -23.29
CA CYS A 6 5.66 -15.30 -22.77
C CYS A 6 5.65 -15.90 -21.35
N ALA A 7 6.47 -16.93 -21.11
CA ALA A 7 6.60 -17.54 -19.79
C ALA A 7 7.16 -16.57 -18.74
N LEU A 8 8.17 -15.77 -19.12
CA LEU A 8 8.76 -14.76 -18.23
C LEU A 8 7.76 -13.64 -17.91
N ALA A 9 7.00 -13.17 -18.90
CA ALA A 9 5.98 -12.15 -18.70
C ALA A 9 4.88 -12.62 -17.72
N TRP A 10 4.46 -13.89 -17.84
CA TRP A 10 3.48 -14.48 -16.94
C TRP A 10 4.02 -14.60 -15.51
N LEU A 11 5.26 -15.06 -15.35
CA LEU A 11 5.93 -15.12 -14.05
C LEU A 11 6.02 -13.74 -13.39
N CYS A 12 6.45 -12.71 -14.14
CA CYS A 12 6.53 -11.34 -13.64
C CYS A 12 5.16 -10.80 -13.21
N ALA A 13 4.10 -11.08 -13.99
CA ALA A 13 2.75 -10.67 -13.63
C ALA A 13 2.26 -11.33 -12.34
N VAL A 14 2.48 -12.64 -12.19
CA VAL A 14 2.14 -13.37 -10.96
C VAL A 14 2.95 -12.88 -9.77
N LEU A 15 4.22 -12.51 -9.98
CA LEU A 15 5.09 -12.01 -8.91
C LEU A 15 4.79 -10.56 -8.50
N MET A 16 4.29 -9.72 -9.40
CA MET A 16 3.94 -8.32 -9.11
C MET A 16 2.81 -8.19 -8.08
N VAL A 17 1.81 -9.07 -8.13
CA VAL A 17 0.66 -9.06 -7.21
C VAL A 17 1.09 -9.22 -5.74
N PRO A 18 1.82 -10.29 -5.33
CA PRO A 18 2.27 -10.43 -3.95
C PRO A 18 3.24 -9.33 -3.55
N LEU A 19 4.11 -8.88 -4.46
CA LEU A 19 5.07 -7.80 -4.16
C LEU A 19 4.35 -6.50 -3.78
N MET A 20 3.29 -6.17 -4.50
CA MET A 20 2.47 -4.98 -4.24
C MET A 20 1.75 -5.07 -2.88
N LEU A 21 1.27 -6.26 -2.51
CA LEU A 21 0.67 -6.52 -1.20
C LEU A 21 1.71 -6.41 -0.06
N PHE A 22 2.91 -6.94 -0.26
CA PHE A 22 4.00 -6.81 0.71
C PHE A 22 4.42 -5.36 0.91
N ILE A 23 4.58 -4.59 -0.16
CA ILE A 23 4.90 -3.16 -0.06
C ILE A 23 3.80 -2.41 0.70
N TRP A 24 2.53 -2.73 0.45
CA TRP A 24 1.42 -2.13 1.17
C TRP A 24 1.39 -2.52 2.65
N ALA A 25 1.72 -3.77 2.99
CA ALA A 25 1.77 -4.25 4.37
C ALA A 25 2.97 -3.72 5.16
N LEU A 26 4.12 -3.55 4.50
CA LEU A 26 5.36 -3.02 5.08
C LEU A 26 5.39 -1.48 5.12
N ASP A 27 4.35 -0.83 4.59
CA ASP A 27 4.21 0.61 4.59
C ASP A 27 4.19 1.16 6.03
N THR A 28 5.11 2.07 6.33
CA THR A 28 5.23 2.63 7.68
C THR A 28 3.97 3.38 8.10
N LYS A 29 3.70 3.49 9.41
CA LYS A 29 2.56 4.28 9.92
C LYS A 29 2.52 5.70 9.32
N LYS A 30 3.69 6.34 9.17
CA LYS A 30 3.82 7.69 8.61
C LYS A 30 3.39 7.74 7.13
N THR A 31 3.86 6.78 6.32
CA THR A 31 3.52 6.71 4.90
C THR A 31 2.02 6.42 4.70
N ARG A 32 1.44 5.52 5.51
CA ARG A 32 -0.01 5.24 5.52
C ARG A 32 -0.84 6.47 5.89
N ILE A 33 -0.45 7.21 6.92
CA ILE A 33 -1.12 8.46 7.32
C ILE A 33 -1.08 9.47 6.18
N ASN A 34 0.10 9.67 5.55
CA ASN A 34 0.22 10.58 4.42
C ASN A 34 -0.65 10.17 3.24
N ARG A 35 -0.75 8.87 2.94
CA ARG A 35 -1.66 8.34 1.91
C ARG A 35 -3.13 8.62 2.23
N TYR A 36 -3.57 8.42 3.48
CA TYR A 36 -4.92 8.77 3.90
C TYR A 36 -5.19 10.28 3.75
N ARG A 37 -4.19 11.12 4.03
CA ARG A 37 -4.26 12.56 3.79
C ARG A 37 -4.41 12.89 2.31
N SER A 38 -3.67 12.24 1.42
CA SER A 38 -3.82 12.37 -0.03
C SER A 38 -5.20 11.91 -0.54
N TYR A 39 -5.83 10.94 0.11
CA TYR A 39 -7.21 10.53 -0.17
C TYR A 39 -8.27 11.49 0.42
N GLY A 40 -7.86 12.60 1.04
CA GLY A 40 -8.77 13.59 1.62
C GLY A 40 -9.39 13.17 2.96
N TRP A 41 -8.83 12.17 3.64
CA TRP A 41 -9.39 11.74 4.93
C TRP A 41 -9.11 12.79 6.02
N SER A 42 -10.12 13.03 6.86
CA SER A 42 -9.98 13.94 8.00
C SER A 42 -9.10 13.32 9.09
N TRP A 43 -8.40 14.16 9.85
CA TRP A 43 -7.57 13.73 10.98
C TRP A 43 -8.38 12.96 12.02
N LYS A 44 -9.65 13.32 12.25
CA LYS A 44 -10.56 12.56 13.12
C LYS A 44 -10.74 11.10 12.68
N LYS A 45 -10.86 10.86 11.37
CA LYS A 45 -11.01 9.49 10.82
C LYS A 45 -9.71 8.70 10.96
N ILE A 46 -8.58 9.33 10.63
CA ILE A 46 -7.24 8.70 10.75
C ILE A 46 -6.96 8.36 12.21
N ALA A 47 -7.20 9.31 13.12
CA ALA A 47 -7.04 9.13 14.56
C ALA A 47 -7.86 7.97 15.11
N GLY A 48 -9.10 7.80 14.64
CA GLY A 48 -9.96 6.67 15.00
C GLY A 48 -9.41 5.29 14.57
N ILE A 49 -8.70 5.21 13.44
CA ILE A 49 -8.07 3.96 12.98
C ILE A 49 -6.86 3.59 13.84
N TYR A 50 -6.10 4.59 14.28
CA TYR A 50 -4.92 4.40 15.10
C TYR A 50 -5.19 4.42 16.60
N GLY A 51 -6.43 4.68 17.03
CA GLY A 51 -6.81 4.78 18.45
C GLY A 51 -6.15 5.93 19.19
N VAL A 52 -5.76 7.00 18.48
CA VAL A 52 -5.09 8.18 19.04
C VAL A 52 -6.04 9.38 19.09
N SER A 53 -5.71 10.39 19.90
CA SER A 53 -6.45 11.65 19.91
C SER A 53 -6.35 12.36 18.54
N PRO A 54 -7.44 12.94 18.01
CA PRO A 54 -7.40 13.76 16.79
C PRO A 54 -6.47 14.98 16.86
N THR A 55 -6.08 15.42 18.07
CA THR A 55 -5.13 16.51 18.28
C THR A 55 -3.67 16.07 18.21
N THR A 56 -3.40 14.77 18.28
CA THR A 56 -2.06 14.17 18.25
C THR A 56 -1.73 13.55 16.88
N ALA A 57 -2.76 13.27 16.07
CA ALA A 57 -2.66 12.55 14.79
C ALA A 57 -2.12 13.42 13.65
#